data_AF-A0A963QGB7-F1
#
_entry.id   AF-A0A963QGB7-F1
#
_cell.length_a   1.000
_cell.length_b   1.000
_cell.length_c   1.000
_cell.angle_alpha   90.00
_cell.angle_beta   90.00
_cell.angle_gamma   90.00
#
_symmetry.space_group_name_H-M   'P 1'
#
loop_
_entity.id
_entity.type
_entity.pdbx_description
1 polymer ?
#
loop_
_entity_poly.entity_id
_entity_poly.type
_entity_poly.pdbx_seq_one_letter_code
_entity_poly.pdbx_strand_id
1 'polypeptide(L)'
;WHERDISHSSVERFIGPDATITLDFALARLTGVIDKLLIYPERMQKNLDRMGGLVHSQRVLLALTQAGVSREDAYRLVQRNAMKVWESDGQLSLLDLLKADPEVSAALSPAELEEKFDLDYHFAQVDRIFERVFG
;
A
#
# COMPACT_ATOMS: atom_id res chain seq x y z
N TRP A 1 -51.31 -10.52 -12.59
CA TRP A 1 -50.43 -10.45 -11.42
C TRP A 1 -51.32 -10.50 -10.20
N HIS A 2 -51.29 -11.62 -9.47
CA HIS A 2 -52.00 -11.87 -8.21
C HIS A 2 -51.11 -12.85 -7.41
N GLU A 3 -51.46 -14.14 -7.31
CA GLU A 3 -50.65 -15.13 -6.59
C GLU A 3 -49.33 -15.49 -7.29
N ARG A 4 -49.25 -15.27 -8.61
CA ARG A 4 -48.04 -15.21 -9.45
C ARG A 4 -48.39 -14.88 -10.91
N ASP A 5 -47.40 -14.56 -11.73
CA ASP A 5 -47.46 -14.64 -13.19
C ASP A 5 -46.28 -15.46 -13.74
N ILE A 6 -46.13 -15.56 -15.06
CA ILE A 6 -45.12 -16.42 -15.69
C ILE A 6 -44.01 -15.65 -16.45
N SER A 7 -44.04 -14.31 -16.44
CA SER A 7 -43.08 -13.50 -17.19
C SER A 7 -41.63 -13.75 -16.79
N HIS A 8 -41.36 -14.04 -15.51
CA HIS A 8 -40.01 -14.40 -15.02
C HIS A 8 -39.50 -15.72 -15.59
N SER A 9 -40.38 -16.65 -15.96
CA SER A 9 -39.99 -18.01 -16.33
C SER A 9 -39.16 -18.05 -17.62
N SER A 10 -39.43 -17.17 -18.59
CA SER A 10 -38.60 -17.10 -19.80
C SER A 10 -37.19 -16.59 -19.49
N VAL A 11 -37.06 -15.61 -18.60
CA VAL A 11 -35.76 -15.05 -18.18
C VAL A 11 -34.98 -16.07 -17.34
N GLU A 12 -35.61 -16.65 -16.32
CA GLU A 12 -34.99 -17.60 -15.38
C GLU A 12 -34.45 -18.86 -16.06
N ARG A 13 -35.08 -19.31 -17.16
CA ARG A 13 -34.59 -20.44 -17.97
C ARG A 13 -33.23 -20.18 -18.62
N PHE A 14 -32.85 -18.92 -18.81
CA PHE A 14 -31.52 -18.54 -19.28
C PHE A 14 -30.64 -18.13 -18.11
N ILE A 15 -31.07 -17.13 -17.32
CA ILE A 15 -30.19 -16.55 -16.28
C ILE A 15 -29.83 -17.57 -15.19
N GLY A 16 -30.71 -18.52 -14.86
CA GLY A 16 -30.44 -19.55 -13.85
C GLY A 16 -29.25 -20.43 -14.24
N PRO A 17 -29.33 -21.21 -15.34
CA PRO A 17 -28.22 -22.03 -15.78
C PRO A 17 -27.01 -21.19 -16.22
N ASP A 18 -27.20 -20.10 -16.96
CA ASP A 18 -26.08 -19.32 -17.48
C ASP A 18 -25.24 -18.71 -16.35
N ALA A 19 -25.89 -18.11 -15.33
CA ALA A 19 -25.17 -17.51 -14.21
C ALA A 19 -24.46 -18.57 -13.36
N THR A 20 -25.12 -19.69 -13.06
CA THR A 20 -24.56 -20.72 -12.18
C THR A 20 -23.42 -21.49 -12.84
N ILE A 21 -23.55 -21.88 -14.11
CA ILE A 21 -22.48 -22.56 -14.86
C ILE A 21 -21.30 -21.62 -15.08
N THR A 22 -21.56 -20.36 -15.43
CA THR A 22 -20.48 -19.37 -15.63
C THR A 22 -19.72 -19.12 -14.34
N LEU A 23 -20.43 -19.01 -13.20
CA LEU A 23 -19.79 -18.82 -11.91
C LEU A 23 -18.94 -20.03 -11.50
N ASP A 24 -19.47 -21.25 -11.67
CA ASP A 24 -18.72 -22.49 -11.39
C ASP A 24 -17.42 -22.54 -12.20
N PHE A 25 -17.51 -22.29 -13.51
CA PHE A 25 -16.35 -22.23 -14.38
C PHE A 25 -15.35 -21.14 -13.94
N ALA A 26 -15.83 -19.94 -13.62
CA ALA A 26 -14.98 -18.83 -13.19
C ALA A 26 -14.24 -19.15 -11.88
N LEU A 27 -14.92 -19.78 -10.90
CA LEU A 27 -14.33 -20.18 -9.63
C LEU A 27 -13.28 -21.28 -9.82
N ALA A 28 -13.56 -22.29 -10.64
CA ALA A 28 -12.60 -23.34 -10.97
C ALA A 28 -11.35 -22.77 -11.65
N ARG A 29 -11.53 -21.84 -12.60
CA ARG A 29 -10.41 -21.16 -13.26
C ARG A 29 -9.61 -20.28 -12.32
N LEU A 30 -10.28 -19.50 -11.48
CA LEU A 30 -9.62 -18.63 -10.49
C LEU A 30 -8.80 -19.46 -9.50
N THR A 31 -9.34 -20.57 -9.01
CA THR A 31 -8.63 -21.48 -8.11
C THR A 31 -7.31 -21.94 -8.72
N GLY A 32 -7.33 -22.36 -9.98
CA GLY A 32 -6.12 -22.77 -10.69
C GLY A 32 -5.13 -21.63 -10.95
N VAL A 33 -5.61 -20.38 -11.11
CA VAL A 33 -4.74 -19.20 -11.24
C VAL A 33 -4.05 -18.89 -9.92
N ILE A 34 -4.78 -18.88 -8.80
CA ILE A 34 -4.23 -18.59 -7.48
C ILE A 34 -3.24 -19.67 -7.05
N ASP A 35 -3.57 -20.95 -7.26
CA ASP A 35 -2.69 -22.10 -6.93
C ASP A 35 -1.33 -22.04 -7.66
N LYS A 36 -1.32 -21.54 -8.90
CA LYS A 36 -0.13 -21.50 -9.76
C LYS A 36 0.47 -20.10 -9.90
N LEU A 37 0.02 -19.15 -9.09
CA LEU A 37 0.45 -17.75 -9.21
C LEU A 37 1.93 -17.63 -8.82
N LEU A 38 2.76 -17.19 -9.76
CA LEU A 38 4.16 -16.90 -9.49
C LEU A 38 4.30 -15.51 -8.85
N ILE A 39 4.77 -15.47 -7.61
CA ILE A 39 5.05 -14.24 -6.86
C ILE A 39 6.56 -13.94 -6.96
N TYR A 40 6.90 -12.67 -7.20
CA TYR A 40 8.29 -12.21 -7.32
C TYR A 40 8.62 -11.17 -6.25
N PRO A 41 8.99 -11.58 -5.02
CA PRO A 41 9.22 -10.67 -3.89
C PRO A 41 10.25 -9.58 -4.19
N GLU A 42 11.34 -9.90 -4.89
CA GLU A 42 12.37 -8.93 -5.27
C GLU A 42 11.82 -7.81 -6.16
N ARG A 43 10.90 -8.13 -7.08
CA ARG A 43 10.24 -7.12 -7.93
C ARG A 43 9.27 -6.26 -7.14
N MET A 44 8.60 -6.83 -6.13
CA MET A 44 7.73 -6.07 -5.23
C MET A 44 8.54 -5.05 -4.44
N GLN A 45 9.66 -5.46 -3.85
CA GLN A 45 10.58 -4.57 -3.14
C GLN A 45 11.14 -3.48 -4.07
N LYS A 46 11.64 -3.87 -5.25
CA LYS A 46 12.13 -2.91 -6.25
C LYS A 46 11.08 -1.87 -6.65
N ASN A 47 9.83 -2.26 -6.78
CA ASN A 47 8.75 -1.33 -7.12
C ASN A 47 8.44 -0.36 -5.97
N LEU A 48 8.51 -0.85 -4.72
CA LEU A 48 8.33 -0.02 -3.53
C LEU A 48 9.45 1.02 -3.41
N ASP A 49 10.69 0.60 -3.64
CA ASP A 49 11.89 1.45 -3.54
C ASP A 49 12.08 2.37 -4.74
N ARG A 50 11.31 2.17 -5.82
CA ARG A 50 11.46 2.85 -7.11
C ARG A 50 11.49 4.37 -6.99
N MET A 51 10.77 4.92 -6.02
CA MET A 51 10.70 6.36 -5.77
C MET A 51 11.61 6.80 -4.62
N GLY A 52 12.82 6.25 -4.51
CA GLY A 52 13.85 6.73 -3.59
C GLY A 52 13.42 6.81 -2.13
N GLY A 53 12.50 5.95 -1.69
CA GLY A 53 11.97 5.93 -0.33
C GLY A 53 10.85 6.94 -0.03
N LEU A 54 10.22 7.56 -1.02
CA LEU A 54 9.10 8.50 -0.82
C LEU A 54 7.94 7.92 0.00
N VAL A 55 7.73 6.61 -0.02
CA VAL A 55 6.71 5.92 0.78
C VAL A 55 6.86 6.16 2.29
N HIS A 56 8.08 6.45 2.76
CA HIS A 56 8.38 6.70 4.17
C HIS A 56 8.13 8.14 4.63
N SER A 57 7.80 9.05 3.70
CA SER A 57 7.64 10.49 3.97
C SER A 57 6.67 10.80 5.12
N GLN A 58 5.58 10.02 5.26
CA GLN A 58 4.64 10.19 6.35
C GLN A 58 5.24 9.85 7.73
N ARG A 59 6.06 8.80 7.83
CA ARG A 59 6.73 8.43 9.10
C ARG A 59 7.67 9.54 9.56
N VAL A 60 8.40 10.14 8.62
CA VAL A 60 9.29 11.29 8.89
C VAL A 60 8.50 12.51 9.32
N LEU A 61 7.40 12.84 8.63
CA LEU A 61 6.54 13.97 9.01
C LEU A 61 6.04 13.82 10.44
N LEU A 62 5.53 12.63 10.80
CA LEU A 62 5.05 12.36 12.15
C LEU A 62 6.18 12.45 13.19
N ALA A 63 7.35 11.93 12.87
CA ALA A 63 8.53 12.02 13.75
C ALA A 63 8.92 13.48 14.03
N LEU A 64 8.94 14.34 12.99
CA LEU A 64 9.20 15.77 13.16
C LEU A 64 8.16 16.44 14.07
N THR A 65 6.87 16.11 13.90
CA THR A 65 5.84 16.65 14.79
C THR A 65 5.98 16.17 16.24
N GLN A 66 6.41 14.93 16.45
CA GLN A 66 6.68 14.37 17.78
C GLN A 66 7.93 14.99 18.43
N ALA A 67 8.90 15.41 17.63
CA ALA A 67 10.08 16.16 18.05
C ALA A 67 9.81 17.66 18.32
N GLY A 68 8.56 18.12 18.18
CA GLY A 68 8.13 19.49 18.51
C GLY A 68 8.10 20.46 17.33
N VAL A 69 8.36 20.00 16.10
CA VAL A 69 8.20 20.83 14.89
C VAL A 69 6.69 21.03 14.62
N SER A 70 6.31 22.25 14.23
CA SER A 70 4.91 22.51 13.85
C SER A 70 4.49 21.60 12.68
N ARG A 71 3.21 21.21 12.61
CA ARG A 71 2.73 20.34 11.52
C ARG A 71 2.93 20.97 10.14
N GLU A 72 2.78 22.29 10.04
CA GLU A 72 2.99 23.06 8.81
C GLU A 72 4.46 23.01 8.39
N ASP A 73 5.38 23.25 9.33
CA ASP A 73 6.81 23.18 9.06
C ASP A 73 7.25 21.75 8.72
N ALA A 74 6.79 20.74 9.47
CA ALA A 74 7.08 19.35 9.18
C ALA A 74 6.64 18.96 7.76
N TYR A 75 5.46 19.40 7.34
CA TYR A 75 4.97 19.20 5.98
C TYR A 75 5.88 19.89 4.95
N ARG A 76 6.21 21.17 5.15
CA ARG A 76 7.10 21.95 4.26
C ARG A 76 8.49 21.30 4.12
N LEU A 77 9.08 20.85 5.23
CA LEU A 77 10.40 20.21 5.28
C LEU A 77 10.43 18.87 4.56
N VAL A 78 9.42 18.02 4.79
CA VAL A 78 9.33 16.73 4.10
C VAL A 78 9.03 16.94 2.62
N GLN A 79 8.07 17.83 2.30
CA GLN A 79 7.66 18.10 0.92
C GLN A 79 8.83 18.63 0.08
N ARG A 80 9.62 19.60 0.57
CA ARG A 80 10.74 20.15 -0.23
C ARG A 80 11.81 19.12 -0.57
N ASN A 81 12.02 18.12 0.28
CA ASN A 81 12.98 17.04 0.01
C ASN A 81 12.35 15.95 -0.85
N ALA A 82 11.08 15.62 -0.61
CA ALA A 82 10.33 14.68 -1.45
C ALA A 82 10.20 15.14 -2.91
N MET A 83 9.99 16.44 -3.14
CA MET A 83 9.89 17.00 -4.49
C MET A 83 11.19 16.84 -5.28
N LYS A 84 12.36 16.95 -4.65
CA LYS A 84 13.65 16.69 -5.32
C LYS A 84 13.77 15.24 -5.78
N VAL A 85 13.33 14.28 -4.95
CA VAL A 85 13.29 12.86 -5.32
C VAL A 85 12.34 12.65 -6.50
N TRP A 86 11.16 13.25 -6.44
CA TRP A 86 10.15 13.16 -7.49
C TRP A 86 10.66 13.72 -8.83
N GLU A 87 11.25 14.92 -8.82
CA GLU A 87 11.82 15.56 -10.01
C GLU A 87 13.01 14.78 -10.59
N SER A 88 13.71 14.00 -9.75
CA SER A 88 14.78 13.09 -10.17
C SER A 88 14.30 11.72 -10.65
N ASP A 89 12.98 11.49 -10.74
CA ASP A 89 12.39 10.17 -11.05
C ASP A 89 12.90 9.05 -10.12
N GLY A 90 13.03 9.35 -8.83
CA GLY A 90 13.47 8.40 -7.81
C GLY A 90 14.98 8.09 -7.80
N GLN A 91 15.79 8.82 -8.59
CA GLN A 91 17.25 8.63 -8.60
C GLN A 91 17.93 9.13 -7.31
N LEU A 92 17.33 10.13 -6.64
CA LEU A 92 17.79 10.61 -5.35
C LEU A 92 17.14 9.84 -4.20
N SER A 93 17.87 9.69 -3.10
CA SER A 93 17.39 9.08 -1.86
C SER A 93 16.74 10.14 -0.97
N LEU A 94 15.49 9.92 -0.57
CA LEU A 94 14.81 10.81 0.39
C LEU A 94 15.57 10.85 1.72
N LEU A 95 16.06 9.70 2.19
CA LEU A 95 16.79 9.60 3.45
C LEU A 95 18.06 10.47 3.43
N ASP A 96 18.83 10.42 2.33
CA ASP A 96 20.06 11.20 2.21
C ASP A 96 19.76 12.70 2.13
N LEU A 97 18.71 13.08 1.41
CA LEU A 97 18.26 14.48 1.35
C LEU A 97 17.82 15.01 2.72
N LEU A 98 17.11 14.20 3.51
CA LEU A 98 16.67 14.56 4.86
C LEU A 98 17.86 14.69 5.83
N LYS A 99 18.84 13.78 5.75
CA LYS A 99 20.09 13.86 6.54
C LYS A 99 20.95 15.07 6.18
N ALA A 100 20.89 15.52 4.93
CA ALA A 100 21.62 16.69 4.47
C ALA A 100 20.89 18.02 4.76
N ASP A 101 19.62 17.96 5.19
CA ASP A 101 18.80 19.13 5.46
C ASP A 101 19.03 19.63 6.90
N PRO A 102 19.55 20.86 7.11
CA PRO A 102 19.87 21.37 8.45
C PRO A 102 18.63 21.57 9.34
N GLU A 103 17.48 21.93 8.78
CA GLU A 103 16.26 22.13 9.57
C GLU A 103 15.69 20.79 10.04
N VAL A 104 15.81 19.74 9.22
CA VAL A 104 15.43 18.37 9.61
C VAL A 104 16.40 17.79 10.63
N SER A 105 17.71 17.92 10.38
CA SER A 105 18.77 17.37 11.23
C SER A 105 18.88 18.08 12.59
N ALA A 106 18.33 19.28 12.71
CA ALA A 106 18.20 19.97 14.00
C ALA A 106 17.13 19.32 14.91
N ALA A 107 16.15 18.63 14.32
CA ALA A 107 15.04 18.00 15.04
C ALA A 107 15.18 16.48 15.19
N LEU A 108 15.78 15.79 14.21
CA LEU A 108 15.97 14.34 14.19
C LEU A 108 17.41 13.98 13.88
N SER A 109 17.97 13.05 14.64
CA SER A 109 19.29 12.48 14.39
C SER A 109 19.29 11.56 13.16
N PRO A 110 20.46 11.29 12.54
CA PRO A 110 20.56 10.35 11.42
C PRO A 110 20.01 8.95 11.74
N ALA A 111 20.22 8.47 12.97
CA ALA A 111 19.72 7.17 13.40
C ALA A 111 18.18 7.14 13.55
N GLU A 112 17.58 8.23 14.05
CA GLU A 112 16.12 8.36 14.12
C GLU A 112 15.51 8.44 12.71
N LEU A 113 16.18 9.11 11.78
CA LEU A 113 15.74 9.15 10.38
C LEU A 113 15.82 7.77 9.72
N GLU A 114 16.93 7.04 9.91
CA GLU A 114 17.11 5.68 9.38
C GLU A 114 16.00 4.73 9.85
N GLU A 115 15.63 4.78 11.13
CA GLU A 115 14.55 3.94 11.68
C GLU A 115 13.19 4.23 11.03
N LYS A 116 12.92 5.46 10.55
CA LYS A 116 11.68 5.77 9.82
C LYS A 116 11.62 5.16 8.41
N PHE A 117 12.73 4.64 7.90
CA PHE A 117 12.81 3.95 6.61
C PHE A 117 12.73 2.43 6.74
N ASP A 118 12.53 1.91 7.95
CA ASP A 118 12.27 0.49 8.18
C ASP A 118 10.82 0.11 7.80
N LEU A 119 10.67 -0.98 7.04
CA LEU A 119 9.37 -1.53 6.63
C LEU A 119 8.73 -2.41 7.69
N ASP A 120 9.51 -2.98 8.61
CA ASP A 120 9.00 -3.89 9.64
C ASP A 120 7.96 -3.18 10.54
N TYR A 121 8.08 -1.87 10.70
CA TYR A 121 7.07 -1.03 11.33
C TYR A 121 5.67 -1.21 10.72
N HIS A 122 5.58 -1.35 9.39
CA HIS A 122 4.32 -1.55 8.68
C HIS A 122 3.80 -2.99 8.78
N PHE A 123 4.66 -3.95 9.12
CA PHE A 123 4.29 -5.35 9.29
C PHE A 123 3.85 -5.70 10.71
N ALA A 124 3.98 -4.77 11.67
CA ALA A 124 3.71 -5.00 13.10
C ALA A 124 2.29 -5.51 13.44
N GLN A 125 1.33 -5.44 12.53
CA GLN A 125 -0.04 -5.94 12.74
C GLN A 125 -0.42 -7.10 11.80
N VAL A 126 0.51 -7.61 10.98
CA VAL A 126 0.23 -8.70 10.03
C VAL A 126 -0.24 -9.96 10.76
N ASP A 127 0.51 -10.43 11.75
CA ASP A 127 0.16 -11.66 12.49
C ASP A 127 -1.21 -11.57 13.17
N ARG A 128 -1.51 -10.42 13.78
CA ARG A 128 -2.82 -10.17 14.40
C ARG A 128 -3.97 -10.23 13.40
N ILE A 129 -3.76 -9.78 12.16
CA ILE A 129 -4.77 -9.87 11.11
C ILE A 129 -4.92 -11.33 10.67
N PHE A 130 -3.83 -12.08 10.53
CA PHE A 130 -3.87 -13.50 10.18
C PHE A 130 -4.59 -14.33 11.25
N GLU A 131 -4.30 -14.11 12.53
CA GLU A 131 -4.98 -14.76 13.67
C GLU A 131 -6.51 -14.53 13.60
N ARG A 132 -6.95 -13.30 13.31
CA ARG A 132 -8.38 -12.98 13.19
C ARG A 132 -9.08 -13.69 12.03
N VAL A 133 -8.38 -13.97 10.93
CA VAL A 133 -8.96 -14.55 9.72
C VAL A 133 -8.92 -16.08 9.75
N PHE A 134 -7.85 -16.66 10.31
CA PHE A 134 -7.57 -18.09 10.22
C PHE A 134 -7.67 -18.85 11.55
N GLY A 135 -7.73 -18.17 12.70
CA GLY A 135 -7.86 -18.78 14.03
C GLY A 135 -6.52 -18.96 14.71
#